data_AF-A0A2U2ECN8-F1
#
_entry.id   AF-A0A2U2ECN8-F1
#
_cell.length_a   1.000
_cell.length_b   1.000
_cell.length_c   1.000
_cell.angle_alpha   90.00
_cell.angle_beta   90.00
_cell.angle_gamma   90.00
#
_symmetry.space_group_name_H-M   'P 1'
#
loop_
_entity.id
_entity.type
_entity.pdbx_description
1 polymer ?
#
loop_
_entity_poly.entity_id
_entity_poly.type
_entity_poly.pdbx_seq_one_letter_code
_entity_poly.pdbx_strand_id
1 'polypeptide(L)' 'MIYSDREMSVMSAQEEKVSFKELIKSLEMTQKEFSETFGIPMGTLRHWISGDRECPVYTKRMLAYMVELKRLEAKRDEDG' A
#
# COMPACT_ATOMS: atom_id res chain seq x y z
N MET A 1 11.04 -8.85 27.61
CA MET A 1 11.93 -8.35 26.55
C MET A 1 11.26 -7.12 25.97
N ILE A 2 11.63 -5.93 26.47
CA ILE A 2 11.13 -4.66 25.96
C ILE A 2 12.20 -4.15 24.99
N TYR A 3 11.80 -3.91 23.73
CA TYR A 3 12.72 -3.37 22.72
C TYR A 3 13.24 -2.01 23.20
N SER A 4 14.52 -1.71 22.97
CA SER A 4 15.12 -0.44 23.40
C SER A 4 14.40 0.74 22.73
N ASP A 5 14.44 1.94 23.33
CA ASP A 5 13.82 3.14 22.73
C ASP A 5 14.33 3.42 21.31
N ARG A 6 15.58 3.03 21.00
CA ARG A 6 16.14 3.12 19.65
C ARG A 6 15.54 2.09 18.70
N GLU A 7 15.31 0.87 19.17
CA GLU A 7 14.64 -0.18 18.40
C GLU A 7 13.15 0.18 18.19
N MET A 8 12.47 0.72 19.20
CA MET A 8 11.12 1.27 19.04
C MET A 8 11.09 2.42 18.03
N SER A 9 12.07 3.33 18.10
CA SER A 9 12.18 4.45 17.16
C SER A 9 12.38 3.97 15.72
N VAL A 10 13.26 3.00 15.48
CA VAL A 10 13.49 2.43 14.14
C VAL A 10 12.26 1.64 13.65
N MET A 11 11.60 0.87 14.52
CA MET A 11 10.37 0.15 14.16
C MET A 11 9.19 1.10 13.87
N SER A 12 9.08 2.21 14.61
CA SER A 12 8.09 3.27 14.37
C SER A 12 8.41 4.11 13.13
N ALA A 13 9.69 4.22 12.75
CA ALA A 13 10.10 4.89 11.52
C ALA A 13 9.79 4.04 10.28
N GLN A 14 9.80 2.71 10.39
CA GLN A 14 9.33 1.78 9.33
C GLN A 14 7.79 1.71 9.24
N GLU A 15 7.08 2.38 10.15
CA GLU A 15 5.64 2.68 10.09
C GLU A 15 5.34 3.96 9.30
N GLU A 16 6.26 4.37 8.42
CA GLU A 16 6.04 5.45 7.48
C GLU A 16 4.71 5.19 6.75
N LYS A 17 3.73 6.07 7.00
CA LYS A 17 2.31 5.86 6.72
C LYS A 17 2.09 5.74 5.20
N VAL A 18 2.25 4.55 4.64
CA VAL A 18 1.86 4.28 3.25
C VAL A 18 0.38 4.64 3.10
N SER A 19 0.05 5.63 2.28
CA SER A 19 -1.35 6.01 2.05
C SER A 19 -1.93 5.21 0.89
N PHE A 20 -3.16 4.71 1.02
CA PHE A 20 -3.85 4.08 -0.11
C PHE A 20 -4.03 5.05 -1.29
N LYS A 21 -4.23 6.34 -1.02
CA LYS A 21 -4.31 7.36 -2.08
C LYS A 21 -3.00 7.47 -2.85
N GLU A 22 -1.88 7.40 -2.14
CA GLU A 22 -0.55 7.46 -2.75
C GLU A 22 -0.29 6.19 -3.56
N LEU A 23 -0.55 5.00 -3.01
CA LEU A 23 -0.40 3.72 -3.72
C LEU A 23 -1.18 3.68 -5.04
N ILE A 24 -2.42 4.17 -5.04
CA ILE A 24 -3.27 4.21 -6.24
C ILE A 24 -2.71 5.18 -7.27
N LYS A 25 -2.40 6.42 -6.85
CA LYS A 25 -1.78 7.44 -7.71
C LYS A 25 -0.44 6.95 -8.26
N SER A 26 0.26 6.13 -7.50
CA SER A 26 1.55 5.56 -7.83
C SER A 26 1.54 4.71 -9.11
N LEU A 27 0.39 4.12 -9.43
CA LEU A 27 0.15 3.27 -10.60
C LEU A 27 -0.60 4.01 -11.71
N GLU A 28 -0.89 5.31 -11.51
CA GLU A 28 -1.74 6.10 -12.41
C GLU A 28 -3.13 5.49 -12.65
N MET A 29 -3.63 4.72 -11.67
CA MET A 29 -4.92 4.04 -11.74
C MET A 29 -6.02 4.84 -11.04
N THR A 30 -7.24 4.64 -11.49
CA THR A 30 -8.44 4.97 -10.70
C THR A 30 -8.60 4.01 -9.52
N GLN A 31 -9.39 4.40 -8.52
CA GLN A 31 -9.71 3.51 -7.39
C GLN A 31 -10.40 2.21 -7.85
N LYS A 32 -11.18 2.26 -8.95
CA LYS A 32 -11.87 1.10 -9.52
C LYS A 32 -10.87 0.12 -10.13
N GLU A 33 -9.96 0.61 -10.97
CA GLU A 33 -8.93 -0.24 -11.60
C GLU A 33 -7.99 -0.83 -10.54
N PHE A 34 -7.67 -0.09 -9.49
CA PHE A 34 -6.90 -0.61 -8.36
C PHE A 34 -7.66 -1.72 -7.62
N SER A 35 -8.95 -1.51 -7.33
CA SER A 35 -9.84 -2.49 -6.71
C SER A 35 -9.90 -3.79 -7.53
N GLU A 36 -10.07 -3.68 -8.84
CA GLU A 36 -10.10 -4.81 -9.78
C GLU A 36 -8.73 -5.49 -9.90
N THR A 37 -7.64 -4.72 -10.02
CA THR A 37 -6.27 -5.22 -10.12
C THR A 37 -5.88 -6.10 -8.93
N PHE A 38 -6.16 -5.64 -7.71
CA PHE A 38 -5.70 -6.31 -6.49
C PHE A 38 -6.80 -7.17 -5.84
N GLY A 39 -7.96 -7.33 -6.48
CA GLY A 39 -9.06 -8.14 -5.97
C GLY A 39 -9.65 -7.63 -4.64
N ILE A 40 -9.57 -6.33 -4.39
CA ILE A 40 -10.08 -5.71 -3.16
C ILE A 40 -11.51 -5.24 -3.42
N PRO A 41 -12.52 -5.63 -2.64
CA PRO A 41 -13.86 -5.08 -2.79
C PRO A 41 -13.87 -3.55 -2.68
N MET A 42 -14.51 -2.85 -3.62
CA MET A 42 -14.49 -1.39 -3.70
C MET A 42 -14.94 -0.69 -2.40
N GLY A 43 -15.93 -1.26 -1.69
CA GLY A 43 -16.38 -0.75 -0.39
C GLY A 43 -15.28 -0.81 0.68
N THR A 44 -14.55 -1.92 0.74
CA THR A 44 -13.40 -2.09 1.64
C THR A 44 -12.30 -1.09 1.31
N LEU A 45 -11.95 -0.95 0.03
CA LEU A 45 -10.95 0.01 -0.42
C LEU A 45 -11.35 1.46 -0.05
N ARG A 46 -12.62 1.83 -0.23
CA ARG A 46 -13.13 3.16 0.16
C ARG A 46 -12.96 3.41 1.65
N HIS A 47 -13.31 2.46 2.51
CA HIS A 47 -13.13 2.60 3.95
C HIS A 47 -11.66 2.77 4.35
N TRP A 48 -10.74 2.09 3.67
CA TRP A 48 -9.30 2.26 3.90
C TRP A 48 -8.78 3.61 3.40
N ILE A 49 -9.33 4.14 2.30
CA ILE A 49 -8.97 5.45 1.75
C ILE A 49 -9.50 6.61 2.60
N SER A 50 -10.74 6.49 3.11
CA SER A 50 -11.35 7.49 3.98
C SER A 50 -10.81 7.46 5.40
N GLY A 51 -10.29 6.30 5.84
CA GLY A 51 -9.87 6.08 7.22
C GLY A 51 -11.00 5.62 8.13
N ASP A 52 -12.21 5.36 7.60
CA ASP A 52 -13.35 4.85 8.38
C ASP A 52 -13.06 3.47 8.99
N ARG A 53 -12.23 2.67 8.30
CA ARG A 53 -11.71 1.40 8.82
C ARG A 53 -10.23 1.32 8.55
N GLU A 54 -9.50 0.79 9.52
CA GLU A 54 -8.08 0.53 9.36
C GLU A 54 -7.85 -0.73 8.52
N CYS A 55 -6.93 -0.64 7.56
CA CYS A 55 -6.45 -1.80 6.83
C CYS A 55 -5.53 -2.62 7.75
N PRO A 56 -5.70 -3.96 7.84
CA PRO A 56 -4.76 -4.79 8.59
C PRO A 56 -3.31 -4.55 8.15
N VAL A 57 -2.40 -4.40 9.12
CA VAL A 57 -1.01 -4.01 8.88
C VAL A 57 -0.32 -4.92 7.86
N TYR A 58 -0.50 -6.24 7.98
CA TYR A 58 0.08 -7.20 7.05
C TYR A 58 -0.46 -7.05 5.62
N THR A 59 -1.77 -6.85 5.48
CA THR A 59 -2.42 -6.61 4.17
C THR A 59 -1.88 -5.33 3.54
N LYS A 60 -1.73 -4.27 4.32
CA LYS A 60 -1.18 -2.99 3.84
C LYS A 60 0.27 -3.13 3.35
N ARG A 61 1.10 -3.87 4.07
CA ARG A 61 2.49 -4.18 3.67
C ARG A 61 2.53 -5.03 2.39
N MET A 62 1.70 -6.06 2.32
CA MET A 62 1.60 -6.91 1.13
C MET A 62 1.18 -6.10 -0.10
N LEU A 63 0.16 -5.24 0.02
CA LEU A 63 -0.30 -4.40 -1.08
C LEU A 63 0.77 -3.40 -1.53
N ALA A 64 1.50 -2.79 -0.61
CA ALA A 64 2.62 -1.90 -0.96
C ALA A 64 3.67 -2.64 -1.80
N TYR A 65 4.02 -3.87 -1.42
CA TYR A 65 4.94 -4.71 -2.19
C TYR A 65 4.40 -5.06 -3.59
N MET A 66 3.13 -5.47 -3.68
CA MET A 66 2.49 -5.80 -4.96
C MET A 66 2.39 -4.59 -5.90
N VAL A 67 2.13 -3.40 -5.36
CA VAL A 67 2.14 -2.14 -6.10
C VAL A 67 3.52 -1.86 -6.71
N GLU A 68 4.59 -2.06 -5.94
CA GLU A 68 5.94 -1.86 -6.45
C GLU A 68 6.31 -2.86 -7.54
N LEU A 69 5.92 -4.15 -7.40
CA LEU A 69 6.10 -5.14 -8.47
C LEU A 69 5.42 -4.70 -9.76
N LYS A 70 4.18 -4.23 -9.69
CA LYS A 70 3.42 -3.78 -10.85
C LYS A 70 4.03 -2.54 -11.53
N ARG A 71 4.66 -1.65 -10.74
CA ARG A 71 5.44 -0.52 -11.29
C ARG A 71 6.67 -0.97 -12.04
N LEU A 72 7.37 -1.97 -11.52
CA LEU A 72 8.57 -2.52 -12.17
C LEU A 72 8.21 -3.27 -13.46
N GLU A 73 7.05 -3.93 -13.50
CA GLU A 73 6.50 -4.52 -14.74
C GLU A 73 6.23 -3.44 -15.78
N ALA A 74 5.51 -2.37 -15.44
CA ALA A 74 5.22 -1.27 -16.37
C ALA A 74 6.49 -0.63 -16.96
N LYS A 75 7.53 -0.42 -16.14
CA LYS A 75 8.83 0.10 -16.62
C LYS A 75 9.53 -0.84 -17.59
N ARG A 76 9.44 -2.15 -17.37
CA ARG A 76 10.05 -3.14 -18.27
C ARG A 76 9.37 -3.16 -19.64
N ASP A 77 8.05 -2.94 -19.67
CA ASP A 77 7.29 -2.87 -20.91
C ASP A 77 7.56 -1.56 -21.69
N GLU A 78 7.96 -0.49 -21.02
CA GLU A 78 8.37 0.78 -21.66
C GLU A 78 9.76 0.73 -22.30
N ASP A 79 10.68 -0.06 -21.72
CA ASP A 79 12.07 -0.20 -22.16
C ASP A 79 12.28 -1.26 -23.26
N GLY A 80 11.26 -2.07 -23.58
CA GLY A 80 11.30 -3.21 -24.51
C GLY A 80 10.71 -2.91 -25.88
#